data_AF-A0A962L708-F1
#
_entry.id   AF-A0A962L708-F1
#
_cell.length_a   1.000
_cell.length_b   1.000
_cell.length_c   1.000
_cell.angle_alpha   90.00
_cell.angle_beta   90.00
_cell.angle_gamma   90.00
#
_symmetry.space_group_name_H-M   'P 1'
#
loop_
_entity.id
_entity.type
_entity.pdbx_description
1 polymer ?
#
loop_
_entity_poly.entity_id
_entity_poly.type
_entity_poly.pdbx_seq_one_letter_code
_entity_poly.pdbx_strand_id
1 'polypeptide(L)' 'PCKLVAVIPAMDKYIFANRSGIKVAEYTGSQLANMIVTENSEILDTGAEFENVLASVVTGLREDRHKSYDELTGDTA' A
#
# COMPACT_ATOMS: atom_id res chain seq x y z
N PRO A 1 9.31 -13.83 -5.63
CA PRO A 1 8.17 -13.23 -4.89
C PRO A 1 7.01 -12.83 -5.81
N CYS A 2 5.81 -13.37 -5.54
CA CYS A 2 4.55 -12.84 -6.03
C CYS A 2 3.89 -12.05 -4.91
N LYS A 3 3.28 -10.90 -5.21
CA LYS A 3 2.59 -10.06 -4.22
C LYS A 3 1.14 -9.86 -4.61
N LEU A 4 0.29 -9.66 -3.61
CA LEU A 4 -1.10 -9.25 -3.82
C LEU A 4 -1.10 -7.86 -4.46
N VAL A 5 -1.78 -7.71 -5.60
CA VAL A 5 -1.84 -6.44 -6.35
C VAL A 5 -3.26 -5.94 -6.58
N ALA A 6 -4.27 -6.81 -6.46
CA ALA A 6 -5.66 -6.40 -6.58
C ALA A 6 -6.58 -7.29 -5.75
N VAL A 7 -7.63 -6.68 -5.20
CA VAL A 7 -8.74 -7.34 -4.51
C VAL A 7 -10.02 -6.94 -5.22
N ILE A 8 -10.84 -7.92 -5.61
CA ILE A 8 -12.13 -7.71 -6.27
C ILE A 8 -13.21 -8.31 -5.37
N PRO A 9 -13.79 -7.51 -4.45
CA PRO A 9 -14.71 -8.02 -3.43
C PRO A 9 -15.98 -8.65 -4.01
N ALA A 10 -16.52 -8.05 -5.09
CA ALA A 10 -17.75 -8.53 -5.73
C ALA A 10 -17.64 -9.96 -6.30
N MET A 11 -16.42 -10.45 -6.52
CA MET A 11 -16.16 -11.78 -7.06
C MET A 11 -15.40 -12.69 -6.08
N ASP A 12 -15.13 -12.22 -4.86
CA ASP A 12 -14.24 -12.87 -3.90
C ASP A 12 -12.90 -13.29 -4.53
N LYS A 13 -12.21 -12.35 -5.19
CA LYS A 13 -10.94 -12.62 -5.88
C LYS A 13 -9.79 -11.77 -5.35
N TYR A 14 -8.67 -12.44 -5.12
CA TYR A 14 -7.38 -11.88 -4.73
C TYR A 14 -6.35 -12.22 -5.82
N ILE A 15 -5.81 -11.20 -6.48
CA ILE A 15 -4.91 -11.36 -7.62
C ILE A 15 -3.46 -11.11 -7.21
N PHE A 16 -2.60 -12.08 -7.48
CA PHE A 16 -1.17 -12.00 -7.22
C PHE A 16 -0.40 -11.83 -8.53
N ALA A 17 0.55 -10.89 -8.52
CA ALA A 17 1.44 -10.64 -9.65
C ALA A 17 2.90 -10.79 -9.25
N ASN A 18 3.75 -11.11 -10.23
CA ASN A 18 5.19 -11.11 -10.05
C ASN A 18 5.77 -9.69 -10.17
N ARG A 19 7.10 -9.55 -10.06
CA ARG A 19 7.80 -8.26 -10.19
C ARG A 19 7.59 -7.54 -11.53
N SER A 20 7.23 -8.26 -12.58
CA SER A 20 6.95 -7.71 -13.91
C SER A 20 5.48 -7.32 -14.09
N GLY A 21 4.65 -7.42 -13.04
CA GLY A 21 3.21 -7.12 -13.10
C GLY A 21 2.38 -8.22 -13.76
N ILE A 22 2.97 -9.38 -14.05
CA ILE A 22 2.25 -10.49 -14.68
C ILE A 22 1.49 -11.27 -13.60
N LYS A 23 0.19 -11.51 -13.84
CA LYS A 23 -0.65 -12.36 -12.97
C LYS A 23 -0.04 -13.76 -12.88
N VAL A 24 0.23 -14.20 -11.66
CA VAL A 24 0.79 -15.52 -11.34
C VAL A 24 -0.20 -16.40 -10.59
N ALA A 25 -1.10 -15.81 -9.81
CA ALA A 25 -2.14 -16.57 -9.12
C ALA A 25 -3.41 -15.74 -8.88
N GLU A 26 -4.50 -16.45 -8.65
CA GLU A 26 -5.80 -15.93 -8.28
C GLU A 26 -6.41 -16.85 -7.23
N TYR A 27 -6.85 -16.29 -6.12
CA TYR A 27 -7.39 -17.04 -4.98
C TYR A 27 -8.68 -16.42 -4.46
N THR A 28 -9.51 -17.24 -3.83
CA THR A 28 -10.62 -16.79 -2.98
C THR A 28 -10.15 -16.43 -1.58
N GLY A 29 -10.96 -15.71 -0.80
CA GLY A 29 -10.64 -15.42 0.60
C GLY A 29 -10.45 -16.70 1.42
N SER A 30 -11.27 -17.72 1.17
CA SER A 30 -11.17 -19.04 1.83
C SER A 30 -9.89 -19.79 1.48
N GLN A 31 -9.47 -19.77 0.21
CA GLN A 31 -8.20 -20.37 -0.22
C GLN A 31 -7.01 -19.66 0.42
N LEU A 32 -7.04 -18.32 0.46
CA LEU A 32 -5.99 -17.53 1.08
C LEU A 32 -5.85 -17.85 2.58
N ALA A 33 -6.97 -17.86 3.30
CA ALA A 33 -7.00 -18.20 4.72
C ALA A 33 -6.42 -19.60 4.99
N ASN A 34 -6.78 -20.58 4.16
CA ASN A 34 -6.24 -21.93 4.30
C ASN A 34 -4.73 -21.98 4.03
N MET A 35 -4.22 -21.26 3.03
CA MET A 35 -2.77 -21.20 2.76
C MET A 35 -1.98 -20.55 3.91
N ILE A 36 -2.55 -19.53 4.54
CA ILE A 36 -1.95 -18.88 5.71
C ILE A 36 -1.91 -19.85 6.90
N VAL A 37 -3.03 -20.53 7.19
CA VAL A 37 -3.12 -21.48 8.32
C VAL A 37 -2.23 -22.71 8.13
N THR A 38 -2.03 -23.14 6.87
CA THR A 38 -1.20 -24.30 6.54
C THR A 38 0.27 -23.95 6.34
N GLU A 39 0.69 -22.70 6.64
CA GLU A 39 2.06 -22.20 6.48
C GLU A 39 2.60 -22.32 5.04
N ASN A 40 1.72 -22.45 4.05
CA ASN A 40 2.05 -22.52 2.62
C ASN A 40 2.19 -21.13 1.97
N SER A 41 2.11 -20.06 2.78
CA SER A 41 2.28 -18.68 2.33
C SER A 41 3.01 -17.87 3.38
N GLU A 42 3.81 -16.90 2.92
CA GLU A 42 4.55 -15.98 3.79
C GLU A 42 4.08 -14.54 3.53
N ILE A 43 4.00 -13.75 4.59
CA ILE A 43 3.76 -12.31 4.48
C ILE A 43 5.06 -11.65 4.04
N LEU A 44 5.11 -11.25 2.76
CA LEU A 44 6.30 -10.58 2.19
C LEU A 44 6.46 -9.14 2.67
N ASP A 45 5.35 -8.45 2.92
CA ASP A 45 5.32 -7.07 3.40
C ASP A 45 3.95 -6.79 4.03
N THR A 46 3.93 -6.11 5.16
CA THR A 46 2.70 -5.67 5.84
C THR A 46 2.23 -4.29 5.37
N GLY A 47 3.06 -3.58 4.59
CA GLY A 47 2.77 -2.25 4.06
C GLY A 47 3.02 -1.11 5.04
N ALA A 48 3.46 -1.39 6.28
CA ALA A 48 3.69 -0.38 7.30
C ALA A 48 4.71 0.69 6.86
N GLU A 49 5.81 0.27 6.24
CA GLU A 49 6.83 1.19 5.72
C GLU A 49 6.30 2.05 4.57
N PHE A 50 5.46 1.48 3.70
CA PHE A 50 4.83 2.23 2.62
C PHE A 50 3.90 3.30 3.17
N GLU A 51 3.04 2.97 4.14
CA GLU A 51 2.13 3.93 4.78
C GLU A 51 2.89 5.04 5.52
N ASN A 52 3.97 4.69 6.22
CA ASN A 52 4.83 5.66 6.90
C ASN A 52 5.49 6.64 5.90
N VAL A 53 6.04 6.13 4.80
CA VAL A 53 6.64 6.96 3.76
C VAL A 53 5.58 7.83 3.08
N LEU A 54 4.41 7.27 2.77
CA LEU A 54 3.29 8.03 2.18
C LEU A 54 2.85 9.16 3.11
N ALA A 55 2.69 8.87 4.41
CA ALA A 55 2.34 9.88 5.41
C ALA A 55 3.39 11.00 5.48
N SER A 56 4.68 10.65 5.43
CA SER A 56 5.78 11.61 5.41
C SER A 56 5.74 12.52 4.17
N VAL A 57 5.56 11.94 2.98
CA VAL A 57 5.44 12.69 1.72
C VAL A 57 4.22 13.61 1.73
N VAL A 58 3.06 13.12 2.19
CA VAL A 58 1.84 13.93 2.30
C VAL A 58 2.00 15.07 3.28
N THR A 59 2.69 14.83 4.41
CA THR A 59 2.97 15.86 5.42
C THR A 59 3.90 16.93 4.84
N GLY A 60 5.01 16.54 4.21
CA GLY A 60 5.93 17.48 3.56
C GLY A 60 5.24 18.36 2.51
N LEU A 61 4.39 17.78 1.66
CA LEU A 61 3.63 18.55 0.65
C LEU A 61 2.64 19.56 1.26
N ARG A 62 2.15 19.32 2.48
CA ARG A 62 1.27 20.27 3.19
C ARG A 62 2.07 21.40 3.83
N GLU A 63 3.21 21.07 4.44
CA GLU A 63 4.11 22.04 5.05
C GLU A 63 4.70 23.02 4.03
N ASP A 64 5.15 22.52 2.87
CA ASP A 64 5.69 23.37 1.80
C ASP A 64 4.65 24.38 1.27
N ARG A 65 3.37 23.99 1.25
CA ARG A 65 2.27 24.90 0.90
C ARG A 65 2.04 25.98 1.96
N HIS A 66 2.26 25.65 3.25
CA HIS A 66 2.07 26.58 4.35
C HIS A 66 3.21 27.60 4.43
N LYS A 67 4.46 27.15 4.22
CA LYS A 67 5.64 28.03 4.12
C LYS A 67 5.48 29.08 3.04
N SER A 68 4.92 28.69 1.88
CA SER A 68 4.63 29.63 0.79
C SER A 68 3.61 30.71 1.16
N TYR A 69 2.74 30.50 2.15
CA TYR A 69 1.76 31.50 2.58
C TYR A 69 2.34 32.43 3.64
N ASP A 70 3.04 31.89 4.64
CA ASP A 70 3.71 32.67 5.70
C ASP A 70 4.80 33.59 5.14
N GLU A 71 5.58 33.14 4.14
CA GLU A 71 6.60 33.96 3.47
C GLU A 71 5.99 35.12 2.65
N LEU A 72 4.74 34.98 2.17
CA LEU A 72 4.03 36.02 1.42
C LEU A 72 3.31 37.01 2.34
N THR A 73 2.89 36.59 3.54
CA THR A 73 2.15 37.44 4.49
C THR A 73 3.05 38.20 5.46
N GLY A 74 4.34 37.83 5.57
CA GLY A 74 5.36 38.65 6.22
C GLY A 74 5.10 38.97 7.71
N ASP A 75 4.23 38.22 8.39
CA ASP A 75 3.99 38.37 9.82
C ASP A 75 5.09 37.60 10.56
N THR A 76 6.25 38.28 10.72
CA THR A 76 7.24 37.89 11.72
C THR A 76 6.92 38.68 12.98
N ALA A 77 6.35 38.00 13.98
CA ALA A 77 6.16 38.56 15.32
C ALA A 77 7.49 38.94 15.98
#